data_AF-A0A917JSI0-F1
#
_entry.id   AF-A0A917JSI0-F1
#
_cell.length_a   1.000
_cell.length_b   1.000
_cell.length_c   1.000
_cell.angle_alpha   90.00
_cell.angle_beta   90.00
_cell.angle_gamma   90.00
#
_symmetry.space_group_name_H-M   'P 1'
#
loop_
_entity.id
_entity.type
_entity.pdbx_description
1 polymer ?
#
loop_
_entity_poly.entity_id
_entity_poly.type
_entity_poly.pdbx_seq_one_letter_code
_entity_poly.pdbx_strand_id
1 'polypeptide(L)'
;METDMNQKKLLGKPQFIPLVSTVAGRALTAESWSAAGVRVLSCSLESLLMKPGYDTLLKLTHLKRYLAWPHQLVLNASLPKRKSETFYTVRSTYDGKVTQLTLLQLVKLSLSLDPDILILPKLSAYEFESIQSFLPNHKEIFLTFSDAEQPSDYGYYYPIDEANALLDSSEFAPNRSYYLAGSFNVYDLTKLAAKGVAYLESDKPASDAMQGKLYTEKGMLDITETVNEFNFEPVESDCFCTSCKKGFSRAYFHHLYSQTPLLCQRLLIEHNIHYSQAKVRAIHLRQV
;
A
#
# COMPACT_ATOMS: atom_id res chain seq x y z
N MET A 1 5.93 20.81 -27.55
CA MET A 1 5.23 19.53 -27.81
C MET A 1 5.89 18.36 -27.09
N GLU A 2 7.22 18.22 -27.06
CA GLU A 2 7.91 17.17 -26.25
C GLU A 2 7.85 17.41 -24.72
N THR A 3 7.85 18.67 -24.28
CA THR A 3 7.73 19.05 -22.86
C THR A 3 6.39 18.68 -22.24
N ASP A 4 5.31 18.74 -23.01
CA ASP A 4 3.94 18.41 -22.60
C ASP A 4 3.72 16.87 -22.48
N MET A 5 4.41 16.11 -23.33
CA MET A 5 4.38 14.65 -23.33
C MET A 5 5.17 14.03 -22.16
N ASN A 6 6.25 14.69 -21.72
CA ASN A 6 6.96 14.33 -20.50
C ASN A 6 6.22 14.79 -19.22
N GLN A 7 5.50 15.90 -19.26
CA GLN A 7 4.68 16.38 -18.12
C GLN A 7 3.48 15.45 -17.82
N LYS A 8 2.83 14.89 -18.86
CA LYS A 8 1.77 13.87 -18.69
C LYS A 8 2.28 12.52 -18.14
N LYS A 9 3.59 12.27 -18.17
CA LYS A 9 4.19 10.98 -17.77
C LYS A 9 4.28 10.81 -16.24
N LEU A 10 4.21 11.90 -15.48
CA LEU A 10 4.36 11.92 -14.02
C LEU A 10 3.03 12.00 -13.24
N LEU A 11 1.92 12.37 -13.89
CA LEU A 11 0.59 12.40 -13.27
C LEU A 11 -0.11 11.06 -13.50
N GLY A 12 0.29 10.06 -12.73
CA GLY A 12 -0.32 8.73 -12.76
C GLY A 12 -1.80 8.74 -12.37
N LYS A 13 -2.58 7.80 -12.92
CA LYS A 13 -3.96 7.57 -12.46
C LYS A 13 -3.93 7.24 -10.96
N PRO A 14 -4.87 7.75 -10.14
CA PRO A 14 -4.90 7.42 -8.72
C PRO A 14 -5.05 5.92 -8.52
N GLN A 15 -4.19 5.35 -7.69
CA GLN A 15 -4.11 3.93 -7.40
C GLN A 15 -4.20 3.71 -5.90
N PHE A 16 -5.14 2.87 -5.48
CA PHE A 16 -5.15 2.31 -4.13
C PHE A 16 -4.23 1.09 -4.06
N ILE A 17 -3.31 1.09 -3.11
CA ILE A 17 -2.24 0.11 -2.96
C ILE A 17 -2.36 -0.55 -1.57
N PRO A 18 -2.85 -1.79 -1.49
CA PRO A 18 -2.86 -2.55 -0.24
C PRO A 18 -1.45 -2.99 0.17
N LEU A 19 -1.22 -3.14 1.47
CA LEU A 19 0.03 -3.66 2.02
C LEU A 19 -0.08 -5.18 2.22
N VAL A 20 0.90 -5.94 1.71
CA VAL A 20 0.94 -7.40 1.93
C VAL A 20 1.67 -7.80 3.19
N SER A 21 2.45 -6.89 3.79
CA SER A 21 3.29 -7.15 4.96
C SER A 21 2.57 -6.99 6.30
N THR A 22 1.28 -6.64 6.31
CA THR A 22 0.44 -6.54 7.52
C THR A 22 -0.21 -7.89 7.85
N VAL A 23 -0.89 -7.98 9.00
CA VAL A 23 -1.66 -9.18 9.36
C VAL A 23 -2.80 -9.40 8.37
N ALA A 24 -3.54 -8.34 8.03
CA ALA A 24 -4.62 -8.40 7.03
C ALA A 24 -4.07 -8.67 5.62
N GLY A 25 -2.95 -8.03 5.27
CA GLY A 25 -2.22 -8.20 4.03
C GLY A 25 -1.87 -9.66 3.70
N ARG A 26 -1.38 -10.38 4.71
CA ARG A 26 -1.00 -11.80 4.61
C ARG A 26 -2.19 -12.76 4.58
N ALA A 27 -3.41 -12.29 4.85
CA ALA A 27 -4.59 -13.16 4.87
C ALA A 27 -4.99 -13.62 3.46
N LEU A 28 -4.67 -12.86 2.41
CA LEU A 28 -5.05 -13.17 1.03
C LEU A 28 -3.88 -13.73 0.21
N THR A 29 -4.20 -14.58 -0.77
CA THR A 29 -3.23 -15.02 -1.79
C THR A 29 -3.07 -13.96 -2.87
N ALA A 30 -1.99 -14.06 -3.66
CA ALA A 30 -1.80 -13.24 -4.86
C ALA A 30 -3.01 -13.31 -5.81
N GLU A 31 -3.60 -14.50 -5.99
CA GLU A 31 -4.81 -14.65 -6.81
C GLU A 31 -6.00 -13.87 -6.24
N SER A 32 -6.26 -13.98 -4.93
CA SER A 32 -7.34 -13.24 -4.27
C SER A 32 -7.16 -11.72 -4.39
N TRP A 33 -5.93 -11.22 -4.20
CA TRP A 33 -5.62 -9.81 -4.42
C TRP A 33 -5.93 -9.39 -5.87
N SER A 34 -5.53 -10.20 -6.85
CA SER A 34 -5.78 -9.89 -8.26
C SER A 34 -7.26 -9.95 -8.62
N ALA A 35 -8.01 -10.91 -8.07
CA ALA A 35 -9.46 -11.04 -8.22
C ALA A 35 -10.23 -9.88 -7.60
N ALA A 36 -9.75 -9.33 -6.49
CA ALA A 36 -10.26 -8.08 -5.89
C ALA A 36 -9.94 -6.82 -6.71
N GLY A 37 -9.28 -6.96 -7.88
CA GLY A 37 -8.99 -5.85 -8.78
C GLY A 37 -7.67 -5.13 -8.49
N VAL A 38 -6.85 -5.64 -7.58
CA VAL A 38 -5.54 -5.06 -7.26
C VAL A 38 -4.55 -5.35 -8.38
N ARG A 39 -3.77 -4.33 -8.76
CA ARG A 39 -2.69 -4.44 -9.76
C ARG A 39 -1.35 -3.92 -9.24
N VAL A 40 -1.35 -3.24 -8.10
CA VAL A 40 -0.14 -2.80 -7.42
C VAL A 40 -0.26 -3.18 -5.96
N LEU A 41 0.77 -3.86 -5.43
CA LEU A 41 0.88 -4.20 -4.02
C LEU A 41 2.09 -3.51 -3.42
N SER A 42 2.02 -3.17 -2.13
CA SER A 42 3.15 -2.67 -1.37
C SER A 42 3.66 -3.70 -0.38
N CYS A 43 4.98 -3.81 -0.28
CA CYS A 43 5.66 -4.67 0.67
C CYS A 43 6.69 -3.86 1.47
N SER A 44 6.66 -3.98 2.79
CA SER A 44 7.64 -3.36 3.68
C SER A 44 8.97 -4.13 3.69
N LEU A 45 10.07 -3.44 3.39
CA LEU A 45 11.42 -4.00 3.55
C LEU A 45 11.72 -4.33 5.02
N GLU A 46 11.19 -3.55 5.97
CA GLU A 46 11.35 -3.82 7.39
C GLU A 46 10.83 -5.21 7.74
N SER A 47 9.59 -5.52 7.30
CA SER A 47 8.98 -6.84 7.53
C SER A 47 9.80 -7.96 6.88
N LEU A 48 10.30 -7.74 5.66
CA LEU A 48 11.15 -8.71 4.95
C LEU A 48 12.49 -8.95 5.64
N LEU A 49 13.09 -7.91 6.24
CA LEU A 49 14.32 -8.01 7.02
C LEU A 49 14.12 -8.73 8.35
N MET A 50 12.91 -8.68 8.93
CA MET A 50 12.54 -9.53 10.07
C MET A 50 12.39 -10.99 9.62
N LYS A 51 11.53 -11.24 8.62
CA LYS A 51 11.36 -12.53 7.95
C LYS A 51 11.02 -12.32 6.46
N PRO A 52 11.71 -12.98 5.53
CA PRO A 52 12.60 -14.13 5.74
C PRO A 52 14.03 -13.78 6.19
N GLY A 53 14.37 -12.50 6.31
CA GLY A 53 15.66 -12.02 6.81
C GLY A 53 16.68 -11.71 5.71
N TYR A 54 17.66 -10.87 6.06
CA TYR A 54 18.67 -10.32 5.15
C TYR A 54 19.37 -11.37 4.28
N ASP A 55 19.86 -12.46 4.88
CA ASP A 55 20.60 -13.52 4.18
C ASP A 55 19.76 -14.23 3.11
N THR A 56 18.45 -14.34 3.33
CA THR A 56 17.51 -14.89 2.34
C THR A 56 17.27 -13.88 1.23
N LEU A 57 17.06 -12.61 1.57
CA LEU A 57 16.81 -11.55 0.59
C LEU A 57 17.98 -11.38 -0.38
N LEU A 58 19.22 -11.50 0.08
CA LEU A 58 20.41 -11.45 -0.79
C LEU A 58 20.46 -12.58 -1.84
N LYS A 59 19.76 -13.69 -1.61
CA LYS A 59 19.70 -14.82 -2.55
C LYS A 59 18.53 -14.70 -3.53
N LEU A 60 17.60 -13.77 -3.30
CA LEU A 60 16.48 -13.54 -4.20
C LEU A 60 16.96 -12.70 -5.38
N THR A 61 16.52 -13.07 -6.58
CA THR A 61 16.77 -12.28 -7.80
C THR A 61 15.61 -11.34 -8.14
N HIS A 62 14.38 -11.71 -7.77
CA HIS A 62 13.19 -10.89 -7.97
C HIS A 62 12.18 -11.11 -6.84
N LEU A 63 11.80 -10.05 -6.14
CA LEU A 63 10.86 -10.13 -5.03
C LEU A 63 9.45 -10.54 -5.48
N LYS A 64 9.03 -10.13 -6.68
CA LYS A 64 7.75 -10.53 -7.29
C LYS A 64 7.60 -12.05 -7.40
N ARG A 65 8.67 -12.77 -7.73
CA ARG A 65 8.68 -14.24 -7.81
C ARG A 65 8.50 -14.86 -6.43
N TYR A 66 9.14 -14.29 -5.40
CA TYR A 66 8.99 -14.75 -4.02
C TYR A 66 7.55 -14.57 -3.50
N LEU A 67 6.89 -13.47 -3.87
CA LEU A 67 5.50 -13.18 -3.50
C LEU A 67 4.45 -13.84 -4.41
N ALA A 68 4.87 -14.56 -5.46
CA ALA A 68 4.00 -15.06 -6.53
C ALA A 68 3.08 -13.97 -7.14
N TRP A 69 3.59 -12.73 -7.26
CA TRP A 69 2.83 -11.58 -7.73
C TRP A 69 3.22 -11.21 -9.17
N PRO A 70 2.29 -11.28 -10.15
CA PRO A 70 2.62 -11.04 -11.55
C PRO A 70 2.49 -9.55 -11.98
N HIS A 71 1.91 -8.70 -11.13
CA HIS A 71 1.68 -7.28 -11.45
C HIS A 71 2.74 -6.38 -10.79
N GLN A 72 2.50 -5.08 -10.72
CA GLN A 72 3.48 -4.14 -10.19
C GLN A 72 3.66 -4.28 -8.68
N LEU A 73 4.88 -4.07 -8.20
CA LEU A 73 5.25 -4.15 -6.80
C LEU A 73 5.96 -2.88 -6.34
N VAL A 74 5.45 -2.29 -5.27
CA VAL A 74 6.14 -1.28 -4.48
C VAL A 74 6.97 -1.98 -3.39
N LEU A 75 8.24 -1.65 -3.30
CA LEU A 75 9.06 -1.95 -2.13
C LEU A 75 9.21 -0.69 -1.30
N ASN A 76 8.58 -0.68 -0.13
CA ASN A 76 8.74 0.41 0.83
C ASN A 76 9.99 0.13 1.69
N ALA A 77 11.10 0.79 1.33
CA ALA A 77 12.36 0.72 2.05
C ALA A 77 12.60 1.94 2.96
N SER A 78 11.56 2.73 3.25
CA SER A 78 11.63 3.88 4.16
C SER A 78 11.73 3.44 5.62
N LEU A 79 12.87 2.84 5.98
CA LEU A 79 13.17 2.43 7.35
C LEU A 79 13.40 3.67 8.23
N PRO A 80 12.88 3.68 9.48
CA PRO A 80 13.17 4.76 10.41
C PRO A 80 14.67 4.76 10.75
N LYS A 81 15.25 5.96 10.83
CA LYS A 81 16.65 6.18 11.24
C LYS A 81 16.70 7.30 12.27
N ARG A 82 17.37 7.05 13.40
CA ARG A 82 17.61 8.11 14.40
C ARG A 82 18.70 9.04 13.88
N LYS A 83 18.58 10.34 14.15
CA LYS A 83 19.52 11.38 13.63
C LYS A 83 21.00 11.11 13.97
N SER A 84 21.28 10.45 15.10
CA SER A 84 22.63 10.14 15.56
C SER A 84 23.17 8.80 15.05
N GLU A 85 22.36 8.00 14.35
CA GLU A 85 22.75 6.65 13.94
C GLU A 85 23.28 6.65 12.51
N THR A 86 24.40 5.98 12.30
CA THR A 86 24.97 5.76 10.95
C THR A 86 24.21 4.67 10.18
N PHE A 87 23.52 3.79 10.90
CA PHE A 87 22.88 2.58 10.36
C PHE A 87 21.35 2.64 10.48
N TYR A 88 20.67 2.02 9.53
CA TYR A 88 19.27 1.63 9.64
C TYR A 88 19.21 0.31 10.41
N THR A 89 18.55 0.30 11.56
CA THR A 89 18.50 -0.85 12.45
C THR A 89 17.11 -1.45 12.47
N VAL A 90 17.01 -2.74 12.15
CA VAL A 90 15.77 -3.52 12.26
C VAL A 90 15.98 -4.63 13.28
N ARG A 91 15.13 -4.67 14.32
CA ARG A 91 15.11 -5.78 15.29
C ARG A 91 13.90 -6.66 15.00
N SER A 92 14.17 -7.92 14.69
CA SER A 92 13.14 -8.94 14.49
C SER A 92 12.34 -9.14 15.77
N THR A 93 11.02 -9.01 15.68
CA THR A 93 10.08 -9.31 16.78
C THR A 93 9.88 -10.82 16.99
N TYR A 94 10.33 -11.64 16.05
CA TYR A 94 10.18 -13.11 16.11
C TYR A 94 11.29 -13.79 16.92
N ASP A 95 12.53 -13.30 16.80
CA ASP A 95 13.72 -13.96 17.35
C ASP A 95 14.73 -12.97 17.97
N GLY A 96 14.44 -11.67 17.97
CA GLY A 96 15.31 -10.64 18.53
C GLY A 96 16.57 -10.33 17.68
N LYS A 97 16.78 -10.99 16.54
CA LYS A 97 17.93 -10.74 15.65
C LYS A 97 17.92 -9.28 15.22
N VAL A 98 19.07 -8.63 15.34
CA VAL A 98 19.26 -7.23 14.91
C VAL A 98 20.00 -7.23 13.58
N THR A 99 19.44 -6.54 12.60
CA THR A 99 20.07 -6.28 11.30
C THR A 99 20.38 -4.80 11.21
N GLN A 100 21.61 -4.47 10.85
CA GLN A 100 22.07 -3.09 10.64
C GLN A 100 22.56 -2.92 9.21
N LEU A 101 22.06 -1.90 8.53
CA LEU A 101 22.42 -1.58 7.16
C LEU A 101 22.90 -0.13 7.07
N THR A 102 24.01 0.08 6.37
CA THR A 102 24.35 1.43 5.87
C THR A 102 23.36 1.85 4.79
N LEU A 103 23.27 3.15 4.49
CA LEU A 103 22.44 3.65 3.38
C LEU A 103 22.76 2.94 2.05
N LEU A 104 24.05 2.78 1.74
CA LEU A 104 24.48 2.10 0.51
C LEU A 104 24.05 0.63 0.47
N GLN A 105 24.15 -0.09 1.59
CA GLN A 105 23.70 -1.50 1.67
C GLN A 105 22.17 -1.59 1.51
N LEU A 106 21.42 -0.69 2.14
CA LEU A 106 19.97 -0.61 2.01
C LEU A 106 19.57 -0.39 0.55
N VAL A 107 20.15 0.61 -0.12
CA VAL A 107 19.84 0.92 -1.53
C VAL A 107 20.20 -0.25 -2.44
N LYS A 108 21.39 -0.83 -2.29
CA LYS A 108 21.82 -1.99 -3.09
C LYS A 108 20.90 -3.19 -2.90
N LEU A 109 20.53 -3.51 -1.67
CA LEU A 109 19.59 -4.59 -1.38
C LEU A 109 18.24 -4.32 -2.05
N SER A 110 17.67 -3.13 -1.85
CA SER A 110 16.37 -2.77 -2.41
C SER A 110 16.35 -2.85 -3.93
N LEU A 111 17.41 -2.37 -4.60
CA LEU A 111 17.53 -2.47 -6.06
C LEU A 111 17.71 -3.92 -6.53
N SER A 112 18.45 -4.75 -5.79
CA SER A 112 18.64 -6.17 -6.13
C SER A 112 17.35 -7.00 -6.05
N LEU A 113 16.37 -6.55 -5.26
CA LEU A 113 15.05 -7.17 -5.16
C LEU A 113 14.13 -6.84 -6.36
N ASP A 114 14.57 -5.93 -7.24
CA ASP A 114 13.94 -5.53 -8.49
C ASP A 114 12.45 -5.15 -8.37
N PRO A 115 12.09 -4.16 -7.51
CA PRO A 115 10.74 -3.63 -7.45
C PRO A 115 10.44 -2.76 -8.67
N ASP A 116 9.15 -2.59 -9.00
CA ASP A 116 8.71 -1.65 -10.06
C ASP A 116 8.75 -0.21 -9.54
N ILE A 117 8.37 -0.02 -8.27
CA ILE A 117 8.37 1.25 -7.56
C ILE A 117 9.19 1.11 -6.27
N LEU A 118 10.10 2.04 -6.00
CA LEU A 118 10.94 2.01 -4.79
C LEU A 118 10.73 3.27 -3.96
N ILE A 119 10.44 3.08 -2.68
CA ILE A 119 10.40 4.19 -1.71
C ILE A 119 11.66 4.10 -0.86
N LEU A 120 12.44 5.16 -0.81
CA LEU A 120 13.64 5.25 0.03
C LEU A 120 13.35 6.03 1.32
N PRO A 121 14.19 5.84 2.36
CA PRO A 121 14.04 6.60 3.60
C PRO A 121 14.22 8.11 3.36
N LYS A 122 13.81 8.91 4.34
CA LYS A 122 14.11 10.35 4.33
C LYS A 122 15.63 10.56 4.29
N LEU A 123 16.09 11.40 3.37
CA LEU A 123 17.52 11.66 3.11
C LEU A 123 17.88 13.12 3.38
N SER A 124 19.12 13.35 3.81
CA SER A 124 19.79 14.64 3.62
C SER A 124 20.31 14.80 2.19
N ALA A 125 20.61 16.04 1.78
CA ALA A 125 21.25 16.30 0.49
C ALA A 125 22.57 15.52 0.31
N TYR A 126 23.40 15.47 1.36
CA TYR A 126 24.67 14.74 1.36
C TYR A 126 24.49 13.23 1.20
N GLU A 127 23.52 12.64 1.93
CA GLU A 127 23.20 11.22 1.79
C GLU A 127 22.72 10.90 0.38
N PHE A 128 21.88 11.75 -0.21
CA PHE A 128 21.43 11.58 -1.59
C PHE A 128 22.58 11.64 -2.60
N GLU A 129 23.48 12.62 -2.50
CA GLU A 129 24.67 12.71 -3.37
C GLU A 129 25.52 11.43 -3.32
N SER A 130 25.62 10.80 -2.16
CA SER A 130 26.38 9.56 -1.98
C SER A 130 25.79 8.34 -2.69
N ILE A 131 24.48 8.36 -3.00
CA ILE A 131 23.77 7.24 -3.62
C ILE A 131 23.21 7.52 -5.02
N GLN A 132 23.11 8.77 -5.44
CA GLN A 132 22.40 9.16 -6.67
C GLN A 132 22.90 8.43 -7.93
N SER A 133 24.21 8.16 -8.00
CA SER A 133 24.83 7.46 -9.13
C SER A 133 24.44 5.98 -9.23
N PHE A 134 23.90 5.40 -8.16
CA PHE A 134 23.38 4.03 -8.13
C PHE A 134 21.88 3.96 -8.44
N LEU A 135 21.17 5.09 -8.45
CA LEU A 135 19.72 5.12 -8.68
C LEU A 135 19.43 5.03 -10.19
N PRO A 136 18.62 4.06 -10.64
CA PRO A 136 18.31 3.91 -12.06
C PRO A 136 17.28 4.94 -12.53
N ASN A 137 17.57 5.65 -13.63
CA ASN A 137 16.68 6.64 -14.23
C ASN A 137 15.37 6.06 -14.81
N HIS A 138 15.24 4.74 -14.94
CA HIS A 138 14.07 4.08 -15.53
C HIS A 138 13.07 3.54 -14.50
N LYS A 139 13.41 3.57 -13.19
CA LYS A 139 12.50 3.14 -12.13
C LYS A 139 11.81 4.35 -11.52
N GLU A 140 10.57 4.15 -11.10
CA GLU A 140 9.85 5.17 -10.34
C GLU A 140 10.30 5.11 -8.89
N ILE A 141 10.93 6.18 -8.42
CA ILE A 141 11.52 6.26 -7.09
C ILE A 141 10.88 7.43 -6.35
N PHE A 142 10.44 7.15 -5.12
CA PHE A 142 9.87 8.13 -4.21
C PHE A 142 10.81 8.44 -3.05
N LEU A 143 11.02 9.72 -2.80
CA LEU A 143 11.95 10.25 -1.81
C LEU A 143 11.26 11.29 -0.90
N THR A 144 11.93 11.64 0.20
CA THR A 144 11.63 12.82 1.01
C THR A 144 12.95 13.38 1.53
N PHE A 145 13.12 14.70 1.55
CA PHE A 145 14.35 15.35 2.01
C PHE A 145 14.18 16.01 3.38
N SER A 146 15.25 16.08 4.19
CA SER A 146 15.24 16.74 5.50
C SER A 146 15.63 18.22 5.47
N ASP A 147 16.47 18.62 4.52
CA ASP A 147 17.25 19.85 4.56
C ASP A 147 17.45 20.48 3.18
N ALA A 148 16.79 19.97 2.14
CA ALA A 148 16.90 20.47 0.78
C ALA A 148 15.57 20.33 0.02
N GLU A 149 15.44 21.09 -1.06
CA GLU A 149 14.40 20.85 -2.05
C GLU A 149 14.68 19.56 -2.80
N GLN A 150 13.63 18.77 -3.00
CA GLN A 150 13.73 17.50 -3.71
C GLN A 150 13.85 17.71 -5.23
N PRO A 151 14.72 16.95 -5.92
CA PRO A 151 14.86 17.03 -7.37
C PRO A 151 13.56 16.65 -8.10
N SER A 152 13.30 17.29 -9.23
CA SER A 152 12.07 17.10 -10.03
C SER A 152 11.91 15.71 -10.63
N ASP A 153 13.00 14.95 -10.75
CA ASP A 153 13.01 13.64 -11.41
C ASP A 153 12.45 12.52 -10.52
N TYR A 154 12.19 12.80 -9.24
CA TYR A 154 11.72 11.84 -8.25
C TYR A 154 10.33 12.19 -7.71
N GLY A 155 9.52 11.17 -7.42
CA GLY A 155 8.23 11.35 -6.76
C GLY A 155 8.36 11.66 -5.27
N TYR A 156 7.38 12.31 -4.69
CA TYR A 156 7.39 12.66 -3.26
C TYR A 156 6.69 11.60 -2.42
N TYR A 157 7.38 11.10 -1.40
CA TYR A 157 6.80 10.21 -0.39
C TYR A 157 6.33 10.99 0.83
N TYR A 158 5.11 10.72 1.27
CA TYR A 158 4.49 11.30 2.47
C TYR A 158 3.94 10.18 3.36
N PRO A 159 4.68 9.75 4.40
CA PRO A 159 4.15 8.89 5.45
C PRO A 159 3.27 9.73 6.39
N ILE A 160 2.06 9.25 6.65
CA ILE A 160 1.07 9.97 7.45
C ILE A 160 0.73 9.12 8.67
N ASP A 161 1.22 9.58 9.81
CA ASP A 161 0.80 9.07 11.12
C ASP A 161 -0.50 9.80 11.52
N GLU A 162 -1.40 9.14 12.26
CA GLU A 162 -2.82 9.50 12.49
C GLU A 162 -3.12 10.85 13.20
N ALA A 163 -2.27 11.87 13.08
CA ALA A 163 -2.50 13.24 13.53
C ALA A 163 -2.64 14.18 12.31
N ASN A 164 -3.88 14.46 11.91
CA ASN A 164 -4.34 15.65 11.16
C ASN A 164 -3.28 16.45 10.39
N ALA A 165 -3.13 16.23 9.07
CA ALA A 165 -2.52 17.25 8.19
C ALA A 165 -2.79 17.12 6.68
N LEU A 166 -3.76 16.33 6.20
CA LEU A 166 -3.98 16.20 4.74
C LEU A 166 -5.33 16.71 4.28
N LEU A 167 -5.63 17.96 4.63
CA LEU A 167 -6.80 18.64 4.13
C LEU A 167 -6.53 19.93 3.36
N ASP A 168 -5.36 20.55 3.49
CA ASP A 168 -5.03 21.73 2.68
C ASP A 168 -4.48 21.34 1.30
N SER A 169 -5.22 21.73 0.26
CA SER A 169 -4.92 21.46 -1.15
C SER A 169 -3.70 22.22 -1.69
N SER A 170 -3.09 23.09 -0.88
CA SER A 170 -1.95 23.93 -1.25
C SER A 170 -0.61 23.22 -1.28
N GLU A 171 -0.51 21.97 -0.79
CA GLU A 171 0.76 21.26 -0.63
C GLU A 171 1.19 20.45 -1.87
N PHE A 172 0.28 20.19 -2.82
CA PHE A 172 0.58 19.39 -4.01
C PHE A 172 0.91 20.29 -5.20
N ALA A 173 2.20 20.49 -5.44
CA ALA A 173 2.69 21.17 -6.62
C ALA A 173 2.25 20.43 -7.91
N PRO A 174 1.80 21.17 -8.93
CA PRO A 174 1.40 20.57 -10.21
C PRO A 174 2.60 19.86 -10.87
N ASN A 175 2.31 18.82 -11.66
CA ASN A 175 3.30 18.02 -12.41
C ASN A 175 4.32 17.23 -11.58
N ARG A 176 3.98 16.90 -10.32
CA ARG A 176 4.76 15.97 -9.48
C ARG A 176 3.92 14.76 -9.09
N SER A 177 4.58 13.60 -8.98
CA SER A 177 3.95 12.35 -8.51
C SER A 177 4.03 12.27 -6.99
N TYR A 178 2.92 11.92 -6.35
CA TYR A 178 2.78 11.86 -4.89
C TYR A 178 2.40 10.45 -4.45
N TYR A 179 3.16 9.94 -3.47
CA TYR A 179 2.92 8.67 -2.79
C TYR A 179 2.60 8.92 -1.32
N LEU A 180 1.35 8.71 -0.95
CA LEU A 180 0.87 8.87 0.40
C LEU A 180 0.65 7.49 1.03
N ALA A 181 1.26 7.26 2.18
CA ALA A 181 1.08 6.04 2.97
C ALA A 181 0.47 6.39 4.32
N GLY A 182 -0.65 5.75 4.68
CA GLY A 182 -1.33 6.04 5.94
C GLY A 182 -2.56 5.16 6.21
N SER A 183 -3.31 5.53 7.24
CA SER A 183 -4.56 4.90 7.65
C SER A 183 -5.73 5.57 6.93
N PHE A 184 -6.10 5.07 5.75
CA PHE A 184 -7.11 5.67 4.88
C PHE A 184 -8.28 4.73 4.66
N ASN A 185 -9.46 5.10 5.14
CA ASN A 185 -10.67 4.38 4.76
C ASN A 185 -11.06 4.74 3.30
N VAL A 186 -12.12 4.13 2.77
CA VAL A 186 -12.57 4.39 1.39
C VAL A 186 -12.90 5.87 1.11
N TYR A 187 -13.42 6.59 2.10
CA TYR A 187 -13.71 8.02 1.96
C TYR A 187 -12.41 8.83 1.83
N ASP A 188 -11.42 8.58 2.68
CA ASP A 188 -10.12 9.25 2.63
C ASP A 188 -9.41 8.97 1.29
N LEU A 189 -9.42 7.71 0.85
CA LEU A 189 -8.86 7.28 -0.44
C LEU A 189 -9.50 8.05 -1.61
N THR A 190 -10.83 8.13 -1.67
CA THR A 190 -11.51 8.86 -2.75
C THR A 190 -11.25 10.37 -2.71
N LYS A 191 -11.17 10.96 -1.51
CA LYS A 191 -10.88 12.38 -1.32
C LYS A 191 -9.46 12.74 -1.77
N LEU A 192 -8.47 11.93 -1.40
CA LEU A 192 -7.08 12.14 -1.81
C LEU A 192 -6.90 11.88 -3.31
N ALA A 193 -7.56 10.86 -3.86
CA ALA A 193 -7.59 10.62 -5.31
C ALA A 193 -8.18 11.83 -6.06
N ALA A 194 -9.25 12.43 -5.54
CA ALA A 194 -9.88 13.61 -6.14
C ALA A 194 -8.97 14.85 -6.10
N LYS A 195 -8.03 14.90 -5.15
CA LYS A 195 -6.98 15.93 -5.06
C LYS A 195 -5.79 15.69 -5.99
N GLY A 196 -5.79 14.62 -6.78
CA GLY A 196 -4.74 14.32 -7.75
C GLY A 196 -3.56 13.52 -7.19
N VAL A 197 -3.71 12.91 -6.01
CA VAL A 197 -2.68 12.01 -5.46
C VAL A 197 -2.66 10.70 -6.27
N ALA A 198 -1.49 10.36 -6.81
CA ALA A 198 -1.32 9.22 -7.71
C ALA A 198 -1.26 7.86 -6.97
N TYR A 199 -0.56 7.79 -5.84
CA TYR A 199 -0.35 6.53 -5.12
C TYR A 199 -0.85 6.65 -3.67
N LEU A 200 -1.81 5.79 -3.31
CA LEU A 200 -2.49 5.78 -2.03
C LEU A 200 -2.30 4.42 -1.37
N GLU A 201 -1.32 4.32 -0.47
CA GLU A 201 -1.03 3.11 0.28
C GLU A 201 -1.81 3.08 1.60
N SER A 202 -2.61 2.03 1.82
CA SER A 202 -3.27 1.81 3.12
C SER A 202 -3.66 0.36 3.39
N ASP A 203 -3.51 -0.05 4.65
CA ASP A 203 -4.03 -1.32 5.16
C ASP A 203 -5.44 -1.20 5.74
N LYS A 204 -5.94 0.03 5.94
CA LYS A 204 -7.17 0.32 6.68
C LYS A 204 -8.41 -0.41 6.14
N PRO A 205 -8.63 -0.53 4.81
CA PRO A 205 -9.76 -1.32 4.31
C PRO A 205 -9.68 -2.81 4.66
N ALA A 206 -8.47 -3.39 4.64
CA ALA A 206 -8.24 -4.78 5.00
C ALA A 206 -8.35 -5.00 6.52
N SER A 207 -7.79 -4.10 7.32
CA SER A 207 -7.84 -4.19 8.79
C SER A 207 -9.25 -3.94 9.35
N ASP A 208 -10.05 -3.08 8.72
CA ASP A 208 -11.48 -2.93 9.05
C ASP A 208 -12.26 -4.21 8.74
N ALA A 209 -12.01 -4.83 7.58
CA ALA A 209 -12.63 -6.11 7.24
C ALA A 209 -12.27 -7.23 8.23
N MET A 210 -11.03 -7.24 8.75
CA MET A 210 -10.64 -8.20 9.79
C MET A 210 -11.49 -8.06 11.07
N GLN A 211 -11.98 -6.86 11.35
CA GLN A 211 -12.85 -6.55 12.49
C GLN A 211 -14.34 -6.75 12.18
N GLY A 212 -14.69 -7.28 11.00
CA GLY A 212 -16.09 -7.47 10.60
C GLY A 212 -16.75 -6.23 9.98
N LYS A 213 -16.00 -5.14 9.76
CA LYS A 213 -16.52 -3.88 9.22
C LYS A 213 -16.37 -3.84 7.70
N LEU A 214 -17.49 -3.80 7.01
CA LEU A 214 -17.58 -3.83 5.55
C LEU A 214 -18.01 -2.49 4.98
N TYR A 215 -17.38 -2.09 3.89
CA TYR A 215 -17.75 -0.88 3.16
C TYR A 215 -18.85 -1.19 2.13
N THR A 216 -19.91 -0.38 2.15
CA THR A 216 -21.07 -0.50 1.24
C THR A 216 -21.47 0.89 0.75
N GLU A 217 -22.36 0.97 -0.24
CA GLU A 217 -22.91 2.25 -0.70
C GLU A 217 -23.71 2.96 0.40
N LYS A 218 -24.32 2.18 1.31
CA LYS A 218 -25.11 2.68 2.44
C LYS A 218 -24.26 3.06 3.66
N GLY A 219 -22.93 2.98 3.54
CA GLY A 219 -21.99 3.24 4.62
C GLY A 219 -21.33 1.98 5.15
N MET A 220 -20.87 2.02 6.40
CA MET A 220 -20.18 0.91 7.04
C MET A 220 -21.19 -0.09 7.63
N LEU A 221 -21.11 -1.34 7.19
CA LEU A 221 -21.85 -2.48 7.74
C LEU A 221 -20.96 -3.21 8.74
N ASP A 222 -21.40 -3.37 9.98
CA ASP A 222 -20.72 -4.24 10.94
C ASP A 222 -21.41 -5.60 10.95
N ILE A 223 -20.69 -6.64 10.52
CA ILE A 223 -21.25 -8.00 10.41
C ILE A 223 -21.40 -8.70 11.76
N THR A 224 -20.77 -8.17 12.80
CA THR A 224 -20.81 -8.72 14.17
C THR A 224 -22.10 -8.38 14.90
N GLU A 225 -22.85 -7.39 14.40
CA GLU A 225 -24.13 -6.98 14.97
C GLU A 225 -25.22 -8.06 14.78
N THR A 226 -26.03 -8.25 15.82
CA THR A 226 -27.08 -9.30 15.89
C THR A 226 -28.17 -9.15 14.85
N VAL A 227 -28.39 -7.93 14.33
CA VAL A 227 -29.30 -7.68 13.21
C VAL A 227 -28.96 -8.51 11.97
N ASN A 228 -27.72 -8.98 11.85
CA ASN A 228 -27.29 -9.80 10.72
C ASN A 228 -27.56 -11.30 10.91
N GLU A 229 -27.88 -11.78 12.12
CA GLU A 229 -27.97 -13.21 12.44
C GLU A 229 -28.90 -13.99 11.50
N PHE A 230 -30.05 -13.39 11.14
CA PHE A 230 -31.03 -13.96 10.21
C PHE A 230 -31.23 -13.09 8.97
N ASN A 231 -30.25 -12.24 8.64
CA ASN A 231 -30.31 -11.42 7.45
C ASN A 231 -29.74 -12.20 6.24
N PHE A 232 -30.64 -12.71 5.39
CA PHE A 232 -30.28 -13.49 4.21
C PHE A 232 -29.95 -12.65 2.96
N GLU A 233 -29.94 -11.32 3.07
CA GLU A 233 -29.47 -10.45 2.00
C GLU A 233 -27.94 -10.54 1.84
N PRO A 234 -27.39 -10.31 0.64
CA PRO A 234 -25.95 -10.14 0.47
C PRO A 234 -25.44 -8.90 1.20
N VAL A 235 -24.12 -8.76 1.30
CA VAL A 235 -23.50 -7.52 1.80
C VAL A 235 -23.95 -6.32 0.95
N GLU A 236 -23.81 -6.45 -0.37
CA GLU A 236 -24.22 -5.45 -1.37
C GLU A 236 -24.70 -6.17 -2.65
N SER A 237 -25.86 -5.80 -3.20
CA SER A 237 -26.45 -6.48 -4.36
C SER A 237 -25.70 -6.21 -5.66
N ASP A 238 -25.15 -5.00 -5.79
CA ASP A 238 -24.52 -4.52 -7.03
C ASP A 238 -22.98 -4.68 -6.99
N CYS A 239 -22.47 -5.41 -5.99
CA CYS A 239 -21.04 -5.68 -5.84
C CYS A 239 -20.63 -6.95 -6.59
N PHE A 240 -19.56 -6.84 -7.38
CA PHE A 240 -19.03 -7.95 -8.19
C PHE A 240 -17.85 -8.67 -7.52
N CYS A 241 -17.61 -8.47 -6.23
CA CYS A 241 -16.61 -9.27 -5.50
C CYS A 241 -17.03 -10.75 -5.43
N THR A 242 -16.08 -11.67 -5.19
CA THR A 242 -16.36 -13.11 -5.19
C THR A 242 -17.49 -13.47 -4.22
N SER A 243 -17.49 -12.87 -3.03
CA SER A 243 -18.49 -13.07 -1.98
C SER A 243 -19.90 -12.66 -2.41
N CYS A 244 -20.08 -11.44 -2.90
CA CYS A 244 -21.38 -10.92 -3.32
C CYS A 244 -21.88 -11.63 -4.59
N LYS A 245 -21.00 -11.90 -5.56
CA LYS A 245 -21.35 -12.65 -6.78
C LYS A 245 -21.84 -14.07 -6.50
N LYS A 246 -21.30 -14.72 -5.46
CA LYS A 246 -21.76 -16.03 -4.99
C LYS A 246 -23.05 -15.98 -4.18
N GLY A 247 -23.54 -14.78 -3.83
CA GLY A 247 -24.75 -14.60 -3.03
C GLY A 247 -24.58 -14.98 -1.56
N PHE A 248 -23.37 -14.88 -1.00
CA PHE A 248 -23.17 -15.10 0.43
C PHE A 248 -23.89 -14.02 1.24
N SER A 249 -24.72 -14.48 2.19
CA SER A 249 -25.57 -13.60 2.98
C SER A 249 -24.85 -12.98 4.16
N ARG A 250 -25.45 -11.93 4.73
CA ARG A 250 -24.98 -11.32 5.97
C ARG A 250 -25.05 -12.31 7.14
N ALA A 251 -26.11 -13.11 7.22
CA ALA A 251 -26.25 -14.21 8.20
C ALA A 251 -25.11 -15.22 8.10
N TYR A 252 -24.72 -15.59 6.87
CA TYR A 252 -23.60 -16.49 6.66
C TYR A 252 -22.30 -15.88 7.22
N PHE A 253 -22.01 -14.61 6.91
CA PHE A 253 -20.81 -13.96 7.44
C PHE A 253 -20.85 -13.73 8.95
N HIS A 254 -22.00 -13.39 9.52
CA HIS A 254 -22.19 -13.24 10.97
C HIS A 254 -21.86 -14.57 11.69
N HIS A 255 -22.36 -15.68 11.15
CA HIS A 255 -22.04 -17.02 11.63
C HIS A 255 -20.55 -17.36 11.45
N LEU A 256 -20.00 -17.19 10.24
CA LEU A 256 -18.59 -17.51 9.98
C LEU A 256 -17.64 -16.67 10.83
N TYR A 257 -17.95 -15.40 11.09
CA TYR A 257 -17.11 -14.53 11.92
C TYR A 257 -16.94 -15.12 13.33
N SER A 258 -17.99 -15.74 13.86
CA SER A 258 -17.98 -16.38 15.17
C SER A 258 -17.35 -17.78 15.16
N GLN A 259 -17.60 -18.57 14.11
CA GLN A 259 -17.24 -20.00 14.09
C GLN A 259 -15.95 -20.32 13.31
N THR A 260 -15.63 -19.53 12.28
CA THR A 260 -14.48 -19.75 11.37
C THR A 260 -13.84 -18.42 10.97
N PRO A 261 -13.32 -17.64 11.94
CA PRO A 261 -12.94 -16.24 11.73
C PRO A 261 -11.91 -16.06 10.61
N LEU A 262 -10.94 -16.95 10.44
CA LEU A 262 -9.93 -16.83 9.38
C LEU A 262 -10.52 -16.93 7.97
N LEU A 263 -11.48 -17.84 7.75
CA LEU A 263 -12.17 -17.95 6.45
C LEU A 263 -13.03 -16.71 6.22
N CYS A 264 -13.78 -16.29 7.25
CA CYS A 264 -14.62 -15.10 7.19
C CYS A 264 -13.79 -13.87 6.81
N GLN A 265 -12.74 -13.57 7.57
CA GLN A 265 -11.89 -12.40 7.39
C GLN A 265 -11.30 -12.33 5.98
N ARG A 266 -10.89 -13.45 5.38
CA ARG A 266 -10.41 -13.48 3.98
C ARG A 266 -11.49 -12.99 3.01
N LEU A 267 -12.70 -13.50 3.14
CA LEU A 267 -13.83 -13.11 2.28
C LEU A 267 -14.25 -11.65 2.50
N LEU A 268 -14.17 -11.17 3.74
CA LEU A 268 -14.46 -9.78 4.10
C LEU A 268 -13.40 -8.82 3.53
N ILE A 269 -12.12 -9.18 3.64
CA ILE A 269 -11.02 -8.37 3.09
C ILE A 269 -11.18 -8.25 1.58
N GLU A 270 -11.47 -9.36 0.89
CA GLU A 270 -11.68 -9.34 -0.57
C GLU A 270 -12.79 -8.36 -0.98
N HIS A 271 -13.90 -8.33 -0.23
CA HIS A 271 -14.99 -7.37 -0.45
C HIS A 271 -14.53 -5.92 -0.27
N ASN A 272 -13.93 -5.57 0.88
CA ASN A 272 -13.52 -4.19 1.16
C ASN A 272 -12.46 -3.68 0.17
N ILE A 273 -11.56 -4.56 -0.27
CA ILE A 273 -10.52 -4.23 -1.24
C ILE A 273 -11.15 -4.03 -2.61
N HIS A 274 -12.04 -4.92 -3.05
CA HIS A 274 -12.78 -4.72 -4.31
C HIS A 274 -13.54 -3.40 -4.30
N TYR A 275 -14.28 -3.12 -3.23
CA TYR A 275 -15.05 -1.89 -3.08
C TYR A 275 -14.14 -0.65 -3.15
N SER A 276 -13.05 -0.64 -2.38
CA SER A 276 -12.08 0.47 -2.38
C SER A 276 -11.43 0.68 -3.76
N GLN A 277 -11.04 -0.40 -4.46
CA GLN A 277 -10.51 -0.34 -5.82
C GLN A 277 -11.53 0.22 -6.83
N ALA A 278 -12.80 -0.15 -6.71
CA ALA A 278 -13.87 0.38 -7.56
C ALA A 278 -14.08 1.88 -7.32
N LYS A 279 -14.12 2.31 -6.05
CA LYS A 279 -14.31 3.72 -5.68
C LYS A 279 -13.17 4.62 -6.14
N VAL A 280 -11.92 4.22 -5.96
CA VAL A 280 -10.76 5.01 -6.42
C VAL A 280 -10.72 5.09 -7.94
N ARG A 281 -10.99 3.99 -8.66
CA ARG A 281 -11.07 4.01 -10.14
C ARG A 281 -12.18 4.93 -10.66
N ALA A 282 -13.32 5.00 -9.98
CA ALA A 282 -14.43 5.85 -10.37
C ALA A 282 -14.09 7.36 -10.31
N ILE A 283 -13.19 7.77 -9.42
CA ILE A 283 -12.71 9.16 -9.36
C ILE A 283 -11.98 9.56 -10.64
N HIS A 284 -11.11 8.68 -11.14
CA HIS A 284 -10.38 8.93 -12.38
C HIS A 284 -11.33 9.10 -13.59
N LEU A 285 -12.37 8.27 -13.69
CA LEU A 285 -13.33 8.33 -14.80
C LEU A 285 -14.19 9.60 -14.81
N ARG A 286 -14.32 10.30 -13.67
CA ARG A 286 -15.08 11.56 -13.57
C ARG A 286 -14.26 12.80 -13.93
N GLN A 287 -12.93 12.66 -14.00
CA GLN A 287 -11.98 13.74 -14.29
C GLN A 287 -11.51 13.76 -15.75
N VAL A 288 -11.91 12.76 -16.55
CA VAL A 288 -11.64 12.64 -18.00
C VAL A 288 -12.93 12.90 -18.75
#